data_AF-A0A139ASA2-F1
#
_entry.id   AF-A0A139ASA2-F1
#
_cell.length_a   1.000
_cell.length_b   1.000
_cell.length_c   1.000
_cell.angle_alpha   90.00
_cell.angle_beta   90.00
_cell.angle_gamma   90.00
#
_symmetry.space_group_name_H-M   'P 1'
#
loop_
_entity.id
_entity.type
_entity.pdbx_description
1 polymer ?
#
loop_
_entity_poly.entity_id
_entity_poly.type
_entity_poly.pdbx_seq_one_letter_code
_entity_poly.pdbx_strand_id
1 'polypeptide(L)'
;MYAIAERALPSFCSMEPELGDAQRWAVHHTQNQRLSPHMVVGGPSTWMSEETAAYIDTLIEREALRLPVANHMSYQPQLSEQMRYKLIQWLLDVAKEFRLHRQSSALAVNVLDRYLSRRRVPRGDLQLLGIVSLYVACKYEEIPSQNLTIPMMHRLCCAHYAVDDFGEMERRILTVLDFDLEFKGAGELLDCITEEPSPSDIPLLLRRDSGVNVGGADVGAPDQAMESLLQAPSQPRLDIPTNISPPSATLCAHLIGPVSTPVATVAHRLVELSLLDSRFSCLRTSVVAFAAVLAADALFQQSGIMDELSTQRYCTILYFDPTISDVAQALVRAGNAFGLPATAFQ
;
A
#
# COMPACT_ATOMS: atom_id res chain seq x y z
N MET A 1 35.14 26.73 17.64
CA MET A 1 33.84 26.04 17.50
C MET A 1 33.10 26.53 16.25
N TYR A 2 33.68 26.37 15.06
CA TYR A 2 33.00 26.57 13.77
C TYR A 2 33.95 26.01 12.71
N ALA A 3 33.82 24.73 12.35
CA ALA A 3 34.53 24.08 11.24
C ALA A 3 34.10 22.62 11.05
N ILE A 4 32.84 22.33 10.70
CA ILE A 4 32.42 21.08 10.06
C ILE A 4 31.19 21.38 9.18
N ALA A 5 31.39 21.94 7.98
CA ALA A 5 30.31 22.09 7.00
C ALA A 5 30.77 21.87 5.54
N GLU A 6 31.98 21.35 5.34
CA GLU A 6 32.46 20.97 4.01
C GLU A 6 33.15 19.61 4.08
N ARG A 7 32.34 18.55 3.97
CA ARG A 7 32.77 17.27 3.39
C ARG A 7 31.55 16.62 2.77
N ALA A 8 31.62 16.50 1.45
CA ALA A 8 30.64 15.88 0.58
C ALA A 8 30.05 14.60 1.18
N LEU A 9 28.72 14.57 1.32
CA LEU A 9 27.98 13.31 1.46
C LEU A 9 27.80 12.71 0.06
N PRO A 10 28.01 11.40 -0.13
CA PRO A 10 28.09 10.79 -1.46
C PRO A 10 26.75 10.86 -2.19
N SER A 11 26.82 10.94 -3.52
CA SER A 11 25.70 10.70 -4.42
C SER A 11 24.93 9.44 -4.02
N PHE A 12 23.60 9.53 -3.99
CA PHE A 12 22.65 8.45 -3.64
C PHE A 12 22.88 7.13 -4.42
N CYS A 13 23.57 7.18 -5.56
CA CYS A 13 23.96 6.00 -6.36
C CYS A 13 25.12 5.18 -5.74
N SER A 14 25.67 5.64 -4.61
CA SER A 14 26.82 5.06 -3.91
C SER A 14 26.55 4.79 -2.42
N MET A 15 25.30 4.92 -1.98
CA MET A 15 24.85 4.49 -0.65
C MET A 15 24.21 3.11 -0.80
N GLU A 16 25.03 2.07 -0.91
CA GLU A 16 24.76 0.91 -0.06
C GLU A 16 25.07 1.43 1.34
N PRO A 17 24.08 1.65 2.23
CA PRO A 17 24.42 1.82 3.62
C PRO A 17 25.00 0.46 4.01
N GLU A 18 26.32 0.36 4.12
CA GLU A 18 26.91 -0.80 4.77
C GLU A 18 26.14 -0.93 6.09
N LEU A 19 25.55 -2.10 6.34
CA LEU A 19 24.81 -2.43 7.57
C LEU A 19 25.50 -1.86 8.84
N GLY A 20 26.83 -1.73 8.75
CA GLY A 20 27.73 -1.07 9.67
C GLY A 20 27.42 0.39 10.03
N ASP A 21 26.87 1.26 9.19
CA ASP A 21 26.60 2.67 9.57
C ASP A 21 25.29 2.83 10.35
N ALA A 22 24.26 2.05 10.01
CA ALA A 22 23.06 1.91 10.84
C ALA A 22 23.39 1.20 12.17
N GLN A 23 24.23 0.16 12.13
CA GLN A 23 24.75 -0.50 13.33
C GLN A 23 25.64 0.44 14.15
N ARG A 24 26.51 1.26 13.55
CA ARG A 24 27.36 2.24 14.26
C ARG A 24 26.52 3.37 14.84
N TRP A 25 25.49 3.85 14.15
CA TRP A 25 24.56 4.82 14.71
C TRP A 25 23.82 4.20 15.91
N ALA A 26 23.27 2.99 15.75
CA ALA A 26 22.58 2.27 16.82
C ALA A 26 23.51 2.02 18.01
N VAL A 27 24.74 1.53 17.78
CA VAL A 27 25.78 1.24 18.79
C VAL A 27 26.27 2.52 19.45
N HIS A 28 26.52 3.60 18.70
CA HIS A 28 26.96 4.88 19.26
C HIS A 28 25.90 5.52 20.14
N HIS A 29 24.61 5.34 19.84
CA HIS A 29 23.50 5.88 20.63
C HIS A 29 23.05 4.94 21.76
N THR A 30 23.29 3.63 21.67
CA THR A 30 23.11 2.67 22.78
C THR A 30 24.28 2.64 23.76
N GLN A 31 25.54 2.80 23.30
CA GLN A 31 26.73 2.79 24.18
C GLN A 31 26.98 4.12 24.90
N ASN A 32 26.58 5.27 24.35
CA ASN A 32 26.81 6.58 24.99
C ASN A 32 25.77 6.97 26.07
N GLN A 33 24.90 6.05 26.52
CA GLN A 33 23.87 6.30 27.55
C GLN A 33 23.03 7.58 27.33
N ARG A 34 22.87 8.05 26.09
CA ARG A 34 21.80 9.01 25.72
C ARG A 34 20.47 8.31 25.44
N LEU A 35 20.49 6.98 25.35
CA LEU A 35 19.35 6.09 25.51
C LEU A 35 19.62 5.30 26.80
N SER A 36 19.02 5.71 27.91
CA SER A 36 19.11 4.98 29.17
C SER A 36 18.30 3.68 29.11
N PRO A 37 18.61 2.64 29.91
CA PRO A 37 17.83 1.40 29.96
C PRO A 37 16.35 1.61 30.37
N HIS A 38 16.03 2.78 30.93
CA HIS A 38 14.67 3.23 31.20
C HIS A 38 13.94 3.78 29.96
N MET A 39 14.65 4.10 28.87
CA MET A 39 14.04 4.34 27.54
C MET A 39 13.72 3.03 26.80
N VAL A 40 14.18 1.89 27.31
CA VAL A 40 13.85 0.55 26.80
C VAL A 40 12.66 -0.05 27.57
N VAL A 41 12.32 0.45 28.77
CA VAL A 41 11.11 0.07 29.52
C VAL A 41 10.69 1.24 30.45
N GLY A 42 9.69 2.04 30.06
CA GLY A 42 8.98 3.01 30.92
C GLY A 42 8.97 4.47 30.42
N GLY A 43 7.80 4.96 29.96
CA GLY A 43 7.58 6.25 29.28
C GLY A 43 7.80 7.56 30.09
N PRO A 44 7.48 8.74 29.51
CA PRO A 44 6.11 9.08 29.10
C PRO A 44 5.98 9.56 27.64
N SER A 45 4.80 9.30 27.06
CA SER A 45 4.34 9.51 25.68
C SER A 45 4.87 8.52 24.63
N THR A 46 4.40 7.27 24.64
CA THR A 46 3.97 6.70 23.36
C THR A 46 2.96 7.69 22.79
N TRP A 47 3.27 8.30 21.65
CA TRP A 47 2.33 9.22 21.00
C TRP A 47 1.04 8.49 20.62
N MET A 48 1.10 7.16 20.50
CA MET A 48 -0.04 6.28 20.35
C MET A 48 -0.60 5.81 21.69
N SER A 49 -1.93 5.77 21.77
CA SER A 49 -2.68 5.08 22.81
C SER A 49 -2.46 3.56 22.80
N GLU A 50 -2.69 2.93 23.96
CA GLU A 50 -2.60 1.48 24.13
C GLU A 50 -3.63 0.76 23.26
N GLU A 51 -4.80 1.37 23.05
CA GLU A 51 -5.85 0.86 22.16
C GLU A 51 -5.41 0.83 20.69
N THR A 52 -4.77 1.90 20.19
CA THR A 52 -4.24 1.93 18.82
C THR A 52 -3.12 0.91 18.65
N ALA A 53 -2.23 0.77 19.61
CA ALA A 53 -1.16 -0.23 19.57
C ALA A 53 -1.72 -1.66 19.50
N ALA A 54 -2.70 -1.98 20.36
CA ALA A 54 -3.37 -3.28 20.35
C ALA A 54 -4.11 -3.53 19.02
N TYR A 55 -4.76 -2.51 18.46
CA TYR A 55 -5.40 -2.62 17.14
C TYR A 55 -4.38 -2.96 16.05
N ILE A 56 -3.25 -2.26 16.00
CA ILE A 56 -2.18 -2.54 15.05
C ILE A 56 -1.61 -3.95 15.22
N ASP A 57 -1.42 -4.43 16.45
CA ASP A 57 -1.04 -5.82 16.70
C ASP A 57 -2.03 -6.80 16.06
N THR A 58 -3.34 -6.58 16.21
CA THR A 58 -4.34 -7.45 15.57
C THR A 58 -4.28 -7.41 14.04
N LEU A 59 -3.94 -6.26 13.44
CA LEU A 59 -3.77 -6.14 12.00
C LEU A 59 -2.55 -6.94 11.53
N ILE A 60 -1.43 -6.80 12.24
CA ILE A 60 -0.17 -7.49 11.94
C ILE A 60 -0.32 -9.01 12.10
N GLU A 61 -0.99 -9.48 13.15
CA GLU A 61 -1.23 -10.92 13.37
C GLU A 61 -2.04 -11.56 12.23
N ARG A 62 -2.95 -10.79 11.62
CA ARG A 62 -3.93 -11.29 10.64
C ARG A 62 -3.53 -11.03 9.19
N GLU A 63 -2.57 -10.17 8.91
CA GLU A 63 -2.23 -9.73 7.55
C GLU A 63 -1.93 -10.91 6.62
N ALA A 64 -1.23 -11.94 7.12
CA ALA A 64 -0.81 -13.10 6.33
C ALA A 64 -1.98 -14.01 5.91
N LEU A 65 -3.11 -13.96 6.62
CA LEU A 65 -4.27 -14.82 6.35
C LEU A 65 -4.93 -14.49 5.00
N ARG A 66 -4.76 -13.26 4.52
CA ARG A 66 -5.49 -12.70 3.39
C ARG A 66 -4.58 -12.21 2.28
N LEU A 67 -3.36 -12.74 2.22
CA LEU A 67 -2.46 -12.44 1.11
C LEU A 67 -2.76 -13.37 -0.09
N PRO A 68 -2.74 -12.86 -1.32
CA PRO A 68 -2.72 -13.69 -2.50
C PRO A 68 -1.45 -14.53 -2.57
N VAL A 69 -1.50 -15.61 -3.34
CA VAL A 69 -0.35 -16.49 -3.54
C VAL A 69 0.72 -15.71 -4.31
N ALA A 70 1.97 -15.82 -3.85
CA ALA A 70 3.10 -15.23 -4.55
C ALA A 70 3.17 -15.73 -6.00
N ASN A 71 3.45 -14.81 -6.94
CA ASN A 71 3.50 -15.10 -8.37
C ASN A 71 2.20 -15.72 -8.94
N HIS A 72 1.03 -15.41 -8.38
CA HIS A 72 -0.25 -15.99 -8.84
C HIS A 72 -0.53 -15.79 -10.33
N MET A 73 -0.05 -14.70 -10.93
CA MET A 73 -0.18 -14.44 -12.37
C MET A 73 0.55 -15.45 -13.24
N SER A 74 1.63 -16.08 -12.75
CA SER A 74 2.33 -17.14 -13.47
C SER A 74 1.47 -18.40 -13.70
N TYR A 75 0.42 -18.59 -12.88
CA TYR A 75 -0.54 -19.68 -13.04
C TYR A 75 -1.66 -19.38 -14.04
N GLN A 76 -1.75 -18.14 -14.54
CA GLN A 76 -2.77 -17.70 -15.48
C GLN A 76 -2.32 -17.93 -16.93
N PRO A 77 -2.89 -18.89 -17.66
CA PRO A 77 -2.41 -19.24 -19.00
C PRO A 77 -2.73 -18.20 -20.08
N GLN A 78 -3.73 -17.34 -19.85
CA GLN A 78 -4.21 -16.36 -20.84
C GLN A 78 -4.01 -14.90 -20.41
N LEU A 79 -3.48 -14.67 -19.21
CA LEU A 79 -3.33 -13.33 -18.64
C LEU A 79 -1.85 -13.03 -18.44
N SER A 80 -1.48 -11.77 -18.65
CA SER A 80 -0.13 -11.27 -18.38
C SER A 80 -0.16 -10.23 -17.27
N GLU A 81 0.99 -9.99 -16.64
CA GLU A 81 1.17 -8.91 -15.66
C GLU A 81 0.73 -7.55 -16.21
N GLN A 82 0.98 -7.30 -17.50
CA GLN A 82 0.57 -6.07 -18.15
C GLN A 82 -0.95 -5.92 -18.22
N MET A 83 -1.70 -7.02 -18.39
CA MET A 83 -3.16 -6.99 -18.40
C MET A 83 -3.70 -6.68 -17.00
N ARG A 84 -3.09 -7.26 -15.95
CA ARG A 84 -3.41 -6.93 -14.55
C ARG A 84 -3.13 -5.46 -14.25
N TYR A 85 -1.94 -4.96 -14.60
CA TYR A 85 -1.56 -3.56 -14.43
C TYR A 85 -2.59 -2.61 -15.06
N LYS A 86 -2.97 -2.84 -16.32
CA LYS A 86 -3.97 -2.02 -17.03
C LYS A 86 -5.34 -2.08 -16.37
N LEU A 87 -5.77 -3.27 -15.95
CA LEU A 87 -7.04 -3.44 -15.25
C LEU A 87 -7.04 -2.64 -13.94
N ILE A 88 -6.01 -2.79 -13.11
CA ILE A 88 -5.95 -2.10 -11.81
C ILE A 88 -5.85 -0.59 -12.00
N GLN A 89 -5.07 -0.12 -12.97
CA GLN A 89 -5.03 1.31 -13.30
C GLN A 89 -6.44 1.83 -13.61
N TRP A 90 -7.19 1.13 -14.47
CA TRP A 90 -8.58 1.49 -14.77
C TRP A 90 -9.49 1.43 -13.54
N LEU A 91 -9.37 0.40 -12.68
CA LEU A 91 -10.15 0.31 -11.44
C LEU A 91 -9.85 1.46 -10.47
N LEU A 92 -8.60 1.89 -10.37
CA LEU A 92 -8.22 3.04 -9.55
C LEU A 92 -8.77 4.36 -10.12
N ASP A 93 -8.83 4.50 -11.43
CA ASP A 93 -9.45 5.66 -12.09
C ASP A 93 -10.98 5.66 -11.86
N VAL A 94 -11.63 4.50 -11.98
CA VAL A 94 -13.04 4.31 -11.58
C VAL A 94 -13.24 4.68 -10.11
N ALA A 95 -12.39 4.18 -9.21
CA ALA A 95 -12.51 4.47 -7.79
C ALA A 95 -12.36 5.96 -7.47
N LYS A 96 -11.47 6.68 -8.16
CA LYS A 96 -11.32 8.13 -8.04
C LYS A 96 -12.55 8.87 -8.52
N GLU A 97 -13.12 8.48 -9.66
CA GLU A 97 -14.33 9.09 -10.20
C GLU A 97 -15.51 8.98 -9.23
N PHE A 98 -15.69 7.81 -8.63
CA PHE A 98 -16.73 7.55 -7.64
C PHE A 98 -16.33 7.97 -6.21
N ARG A 99 -15.14 8.56 -6.03
CA ARG A 99 -14.57 8.99 -4.75
C ARG A 99 -14.66 7.92 -3.66
N LEU A 100 -14.32 6.70 -4.04
CA LEU A 100 -14.24 5.57 -3.13
C LEU A 100 -13.05 5.74 -2.18
N HIS A 101 -13.14 5.14 -1.00
CA HIS A 101 -12.06 5.09 -0.04
C HIS A 101 -10.85 4.32 -0.61
N ARG A 102 -9.65 4.71 -0.17
CA ARG A 102 -8.40 4.00 -0.51
C ARG A 102 -8.47 2.53 -0.12
N GLN A 103 -9.08 2.26 1.04
CA GLN A 103 -9.30 0.93 1.56
C GLN A 103 -10.20 0.08 0.64
N SER A 104 -11.26 0.64 0.07
CA SER A 104 -12.12 -0.03 -0.93
C SER A 104 -11.34 -0.44 -2.18
N SER A 105 -10.45 0.43 -2.66
CA SER A 105 -9.57 0.12 -3.79
C SER A 105 -8.56 -0.97 -3.47
N ALA A 106 -7.95 -0.92 -2.28
CA ALA A 106 -7.01 -1.93 -1.83
C ALA A 106 -7.69 -3.30 -1.64
N LEU A 107 -8.89 -3.33 -1.07
CA LEU A 107 -9.70 -4.54 -0.94
C LEU A 107 -10.11 -5.10 -2.31
N ALA A 108 -10.50 -4.25 -3.26
CA ALA A 108 -10.84 -4.69 -4.61
C ALA A 108 -9.68 -5.41 -5.30
N VAL A 109 -8.46 -4.86 -5.20
CA VAL A 109 -7.24 -5.49 -5.73
C VAL A 109 -6.91 -6.78 -4.99
N ASN A 110 -7.07 -6.82 -3.67
CA ASN A 110 -6.88 -8.04 -2.89
C ASN A 110 -7.86 -9.16 -3.29
N VAL A 111 -9.14 -8.82 -3.45
CA VAL A 111 -10.20 -9.74 -3.90
C VAL A 111 -9.87 -10.31 -5.28
N LEU A 112 -9.49 -9.43 -6.22
CA LEU A 112 -9.05 -9.81 -7.57
C LEU A 112 -7.86 -10.80 -7.53
N ASP A 113 -6.78 -10.44 -6.83
CA ASP A 113 -5.54 -11.24 -6.81
C ASP A 113 -5.72 -12.57 -6.06
N ARG A 114 -6.51 -12.60 -4.97
CA ARG A 114 -6.85 -13.85 -4.27
C ARG A 114 -7.73 -14.75 -5.13
N TYR A 115 -8.64 -14.18 -5.93
CA TYR A 115 -9.41 -14.96 -6.89
C TYR A 115 -8.50 -15.56 -7.97
N LEU A 116 -7.61 -14.77 -8.55
CA LEU A 116 -6.63 -15.22 -9.55
C LEU A 116 -5.61 -16.22 -8.96
N SER A 117 -5.41 -16.22 -7.65
CA SER A 117 -4.61 -17.24 -6.96
C SER A 117 -5.27 -18.62 -6.93
N ARG A 118 -6.61 -18.67 -6.97
CA ARG A 118 -7.40 -19.91 -6.80
C ARG A 118 -8.05 -20.39 -8.11
N ARG A 119 -8.29 -19.51 -9.08
CA ARG A 119 -9.04 -19.80 -10.31
C ARG A 119 -8.31 -19.27 -11.54
N ARG A 120 -8.32 -20.06 -12.60
CA ARG A 120 -7.90 -19.61 -13.94
C ARG A 120 -9.04 -18.82 -14.57
N VAL A 121 -8.70 -17.67 -15.14
CA VAL A 121 -9.67 -16.73 -15.70
C VAL A 121 -9.35 -16.51 -17.17
N PRO A 122 -10.31 -16.68 -18.09
CA PRO A 122 -10.10 -16.38 -19.50
C PRO A 122 -9.93 -14.88 -19.68
N ARG A 123 -9.20 -14.47 -20.73
CA ARG A 123 -8.96 -13.05 -21.03
C ARG A 123 -10.24 -12.21 -21.10
N GLY A 124 -11.31 -12.77 -21.67
CA GLY A 124 -12.59 -12.10 -21.84
C GLY A 124 -13.30 -11.77 -20.52
N ASP A 125 -13.00 -12.47 -19.44
CA ASP A 125 -13.70 -12.28 -18.16
C ASP A 125 -12.90 -11.40 -17.18
N LEU A 126 -11.69 -10.97 -17.56
CA LEU A 126 -10.79 -10.25 -16.65
C LEU A 126 -11.37 -8.88 -16.23
N GLN A 127 -11.98 -8.14 -17.15
CA GLN A 127 -12.61 -6.85 -16.81
C GLN A 127 -13.85 -7.05 -15.93
N LEU A 128 -14.68 -8.04 -16.24
CA LEU A 128 -15.85 -8.40 -15.41
C LEU A 128 -15.42 -8.77 -13.99
N LEU A 129 -14.41 -9.63 -13.84
CA LEU A 129 -13.85 -10.00 -12.54
C LEU A 129 -13.35 -8.75 -11.79
N GLY A 130 -12.62 -7.86 -12.47
CA GLY A 130 -12.09 -6.64 -11.87
C GLY A 130 -13.17 -5.70 -11.35
N ILE A 131 -14.14 -5.33 -12.19
CA ILE A 131 -15.19 -4.37 -11.80
C ILE A 131 -16.11 -4.96 -10.73
N VAL A 132 -16.38 -6.26 -10.77
CA VAL A 132 -17.19 -6.93 -9.75
C VAL A 132 -16.40 -7.08 -8.44
N SER A 133 -15.07 -7.25 -8.49
CA SER A 133 -14.23 -7.20 -7.28
C SER A 133 -14.30 -5.83 -6.60
N LEU A 134 -14.31 -4.75 -7.40
CA LEU A 134 -14.53 -3.39 -6.89
C LEU A 134 -15.94 -3.23 -6.31
N TYR A 135 -16.97 -3.74 -6.97
CA TYR A 135 -18.33 -3.73 -6.45
C TYR A 135 -18.49 -4.48 -5.12
N VAL A 136 -17.86 -5.66 -4.99
CA VAL A 136 -17.84 -6.40 -3.73
C VAL A 136 -17.14 -5.60 -2.64
N ALA A 137 -16.00 -4.98 -2.94
CA ALA A 137 -15.28 -4.13 -2.00
C ALA A 137 -16.11 -2.90 -1.60
N CYS A 138 -16.81 -2.24 -2.54
CA CYS A 138 -17.72 -1.14 -2.24
C CYS A 138 -18.81 -1.58 -1.26
N LYS A 139 -19.49 -2.69 -1.52
CA LYS A 139 -20.53 -3.17 -0.60
C LYS A 139 -20.03 -3.50 0.81
N TYR A 140 -18.72 -3.73 0.95
CA TYR A 140 -18.10 -4.08 2.22
C TYR A 140 -17.55 -2.87 2.98
N GLU A 141 -16.94 -1.92 2.28
CA GLU A 141 -16.24 -0.77 2.90
C GLU A 141 -17.00 0.56 2.74
N GLU A 142 -17.86 0.67 1.73
CA GLU A 142 -18.60 1.90 1.44
C GLU A 142 -20.01 1.85 2.00
N ILE A 143 -20.55 3.03 2.23
CA ILE A 143 -21.98 3.13 2.49
C ILE A 143 -22.86 2.79 1.29
N PRO A 144 -24.11 2.38 1.55
CA PRO A 144 -25.08 2.08 0.53
C PRO A 144 -25.27 3.15 -0.56
N SER A 145 -25.14 4.46 -0.25
CA SER A 145 -25.31 5.51 -1.26
C SER A 145 -24.08 5.80 -2.12
N GLN A 146 -22.91 5.23 -1.81
CA GLN A 146 -21.70 5.29 -2.64
C GLN A 146 -21.45 3.99 -3.41
N ASN A 147 -22.28 2.97 -3.21
CA ASN A 147 -22.11 1.69 -3.87
C ASN A 147 -22.29 1.81 -5.38
N LEU A 148 -21.37 1.16 -6.11
CA LEU A 148 -21.55 0.89 -7.53
C LEU A 148 -22.84 0.08 -7.72
N THR A 149 -23.59 0.36 -8.79
CA THR A 149 -24.77 -0.44 -9.16
C THR A 149 -24.50 -1.26 -10.40
N ILE A 150 -25.20 -2.39 -10.58
CA ILE A 150 -25.03 -3.22 -11.78
C ILE A 150 -25.26 -2.43 -13.07
N PRO A 151 -26.28 -1.55 -13.19
CA PRO A 151 -26.43 -0.70 -14.38
C PRO A 151 -25.23 0.23 -14.63
N MET A 152 -24.59 0.72 -13.58
CA MET A 152 -23.36 1.53 -13.72
C MET A 152 -22.21 0.69 -14.24
N MET A 153 -21.96 -0.48 -13.65
CA MET A 153 -20.90 -1.40 -14.11
C MET A 153 -21.13 -1.85 -15.56
N HIS A 154 -22.38 -2.13 -15.93
CA HIS A 154 -22.76 -2.47 -17.30
C HIS A 154 -22.39 -1.34 -18.29
N ARG A 155 -22.60 -0.07 -17.91
CA ARG A 155 -22.16 1.07 -18.74
C ARG A 155 -20.64 1.21 -18.78
N LEU A 156 -19.97 1.09 -17.64
CA LEU A 156 -18.50 1.17 -17.53
C LEU A 156 -17.81 0.10 -18.38
N CYS A 157 -18.46 -1.05 -18.58
CA CYS A 157 -17.99 -2.13 -19.45
C CYS A 157 -18.55 -2.04 -20.88
N CYS A 158 -19.00 -0.87 -21.33
CA CYS A 158 -19.56 -0.65 -22.68
C CYS A 158 -20.66 -1.66 -23.08
N ALA A 159 -21.47 -2.13 -22.13
CA ALA A 159 -22.50 -3.15 -22.36
C ALA A 159 -21.95 -4.47 -22.95
N HIS A 160 -20.67 -4.78 -22.71
CA HIS A 160 -20.05 -6.01 -23.20
C HIS A 160 -20.60 -7.28 -22.53
N TYR A 161 -20.97 -7.18 -21.25
CA TYR A 161 -21.50 -8.29 -20.44
C TYR A 161 -23.00 -8.12 -20.21
N ALA A 162 -23.72 -9.24 -20.08
CA ALA A 162 -25.12 -9.22 -19.67
C ALA A 162 -25.25 -8.82 -18.19
N VAL A 163 -26.40 -8.29 -17.80
CA VAL A 163 -26.70 -7.90 -16.40
C VAL A 163 -26.55 -9.09 -15.44
N ASP A 164 -26.93 -10.28 -15.89
CA ASP A 164 -26.84 -11.52 -15.10
C ASP A 164 -25.38 -11.95 -14.82
N ASP A 165 -24.45 -11.59 -15.72
CA ASP A 165 -23.02 -11.96 -15.59
C ASP A 165 -22.39 -11.30 -14.35
N PHE A 166 -22.80 -10.08 -14.00
CA PHE A 166 -22.31 -9.37 -12.82
C PHE A 166 -22.71 -10.10 -11.53
N GLY A 167 -23.98 -10.51 -11.42
CA GLY A 167 -24.48 -11.23 -10.24
C GLY A 167 -23.88 -12.64 -10.12
N GLU A 168 -23.62 -13.30 -11.24
CA GLU A 168 -22.95 -14.60 -11.26
C GLU A 168 -21.47 -14.50 -10.90
N MET A 169 -20.75 -13.50 -11.44
CA MET A 169 -19.35 -13.26 -11.08
C MET A 169 -19.22 -12.92 -9.59
N GLU A 170 -20.12 -12.10 -9.04
CA GLU A 170 -20.14 -11.78 -7.62
C GLU A 170 -20.25 -13.04 -6.75
N ARG A 171 -21.23 -13.89 -7.05
CA ARG A 171 -21.44 -15.16 -6.33
C ARG A 171 -20.19 -16.03 -6.39
N ARG A 172 -19.53 -16.10 -7.55
CA ARG A 172 -18.28 -16.85 -7.71
C ARG A 172 -17.15 -16.27 -6.88
N ILE A 173 -16.96 -14.95 -6.88
CA ILE A 173 -15.93 -14.28 -6.07
C ILE A 173 -16.13 -14.61 -4.60
N LEU A 174 -17.32 -14.36 -4.06
CA LEU A 174 -17.63 -14.58 -2.64
C LEU A 174 -17.47 -16.05 -2.25
N THR A 175 -17.90 -16.98 -3.11
CA THR A 175 -17.73 -18.42 -2.87
C THR A 175 -16.26 -18.84 -2.89
N VAL A 176 -15.47 -18.32 -3.85
CA VAL A 176 -14.04 -18.67 -3.96
C VAL A 176 -13.23 -18.11 -2.80
N LEU A 177 -13.64 -16.98 -2.23
CA LEU A 177 -12.99 -16.36 -1.08
C LEU A 177 -13.58 -16.78 0.26
N ASP A 178 -14.53 -17.73 0.28
CA ASP A 178 -15.20 -18.19 1.49
C ASP A 178 -15.84 -17.05 2.31
N PHE A 179 -16.30 -16.00 1.62
CA PHE A 179 -16.82 -14.75 2.19
C PHE A 179 -15.84 -13.99 3.11
N ASP A 180 -14.55 -14.34 3.08
CA ASP A 180 -13.51 -13.71 3.90
C ASP A 180 -12.98 -12.43 3.23
N LEU A 181 -13.58 -11.29 3.59
CA LEU A 181 -13.27 -9.95 3.04
C LEU A 181 -12.57 -9.01 4.02
N GLU A 182 -12.17 -9.47 5.21
CA GLU A 182 -11.56 -8.64 6.27
C GLU A 182 -10.07 -8.32 6.00
N PHE A 183 -9.72 -7.97 4.76
CA PHE A 183 -8.38 -7.52 4.40
C PHE A 183 -8.25 -6.02 4.66
N LYS A 184 -7.22 -5.61 5.42
CA LYS A 184 -6.87 -4.20 5.65
C LYS A 184 -5.61 -3.86 4.88
N GLY A 185 -5.72 -2.92 3.93
CA GLY A 185 -4.63 -2.53 3.06
C GLY A 185 -3.55 -1.74 3.79
N ALA A 186 -2.37 -1.61 3.16
CA ALA A 186 -1.25 -0.86 3.73
C ALA A 186 -1.58 0.62 4.00
N GLY A 187 -2.54 1.20 3.28
CA GLY A 187 -3.00 2.57 3.49
C GLY A 187 -3.69 2.77 4.83
N GLU A 188 -4.50 1.82 5.27
CA GLU A 188 -5.18 1.85 6.57
C GLU A 188 -4.17 1.84 7.72
N LEU A 189 -3.16 0.97 7.61
CA LEU A 189 -2.09 0.93 8.60
C LEU A 189 -1.26 2.21 8.55
N LEU A 190 -1.02 2.76 7.35
CA LEU A 190 -0.32 4.02 7.17
C LEU A 190 -1.04 5.16 7.91
N ASP A 191 -2.37 5.27 7.75
CA ASP A 191 -3.20 6.24 8.48
C ASP A 191 -3.04 6.06 10.02
N CYS A 192 -3.00 4.81 10.50
CA CYS A 192 -2.81 4.51 11.92
C CYS A 192 -1.43 4.94 12.47
N ILE A 193 -0.37 4.79 11.68
CA ILE A 193 1.00 5.16 12.08
C ILE A 193 1.32 6.64 11.84
N THR A 194 0.51 7.38 11.07
CA THR A 194 0.77 8.80 10.75
C THR A 194 -0.10 9.79 11.53
N GLU A 195 -1.37 9.47 11.79
CA GLU A 195 -2.35 10.47 12.27
C GLU A 195 -3.03 10.15 13.61
N GLU A 196 -2.71 9.01 14.25
CA GLU A 196 -3.42 8.42 15.40
C GLU A 196 -4.96 8.41 15.24
N PRO A 197 -5.59 7.25 15.03
CA PRO A 197 -7.04 7.20 14.92
C PRO A 197 -7.66 7.63 16.25
N SER A 198 -8.71 8.46 16.21
CA SER A 198 -9.40 8.84 17.45
C SER A 198 -9.92 7.58 18.16
N PRO A 199 -9.91 7.49 19.50
CA PRO A 199 -10.38 6.29 20.21
C PRO A 199 -11.83 5.89 19.88
N SER A 200 -12.66 6.86 19.48
CA SER A 200 -14.03 6.63 18.99
C SER A 200 -14.10 5.95 17.62
N ASP A 201 -13.04 6.08 16.82
CA ASP A 201 -12.98 5.54 15.47
C ASP A 201 -12.49 4.10 15.44
N ILE A 202 -11.74 3.62 16.44
CA ILE A 202 -11.19 2.25 16.45
C ILE A 202 -12.30 1.16 16.36
N PRO A 203 -13.42 1.25 17.11
CA PRO A 203 -14.55 0.32 16.93
C PRO A 203 -15.25 0.46 15.57
N LEU A 204 -15.14 1.64 14.94
CA LEU A 204 -15.68 1.93 13.61
C LEU A 204 -14.71 1.51 12.50
N LEU A 205 -13.39 1.51 12.68
CA LEU A 205 -12.44 0.90 11.73
C LEU A 205 -12.61 -0.62 11.64
N LEU A 206 -13.16 -1.20 12.72
CA LEU A 206 -13.68 -2.57 12.75
C LEU A 206 -15.09 -2.71 12.11
N ARG A 207 -15.82 -1.61 11.89
CA ARG A 207 -17.19 -1.53 11.31
C ARG A 207 -17.50 -0.11 10.77
N ARG A 208 -17.06 0.29 9.57
CA ARG A 208 -17.29 1.67 9.09
C ARG A 208 -18.27 1.74 7.93
N ASP A 209 -19.55 1.75 8.29
CA ASP A 209 -20.62 2.36 7.51
C ASP A 209 -20.66 3.88 7.82
N SER A 210 -20.22 4.77 6.91
CA SER A 210 -20.78 6.15 6.77
C SER A 210 -20.12 6.98 5.65
N GLY A 211 -20.81 7.28 4.54
CA GLY A 211 -21.68 8.45 4.55
C GLY A 211 -21.54 9.57 3.51
N VAL A 212 -20.94 9.48 2.30
CA VAL A 212 -20.87 10.67 1.40
C VAL A 212 -21.36 10.47 -0.05
N ASN A 213 -22.49 11.08 -0.40
CA ASN A 213 -23.03 11.07 -1.77
C ASN A 213 -22.20 11.94 -2.73
N VAL A 214 -21.76 11.40 -3.88
CA VAL A 214 -21.17 12.20 -4.98
C VAL A 214 -21.64 11.69 -6.34
N GLY A 215 -22.15 12.64 -7.13
CA GLY A 215 -22.70 12.44 -8.47
C GLY A 215 -21.70 11.88 -9.48
N GLY A 216 -22.26 11.06 -10.38
CA GLY A 216 -21.51 10.30 -11.37
C GLY A 216 -20.95 11.16 -12.49
N ALA A 217 -19.78 10.73 -12.95
CA ALA A 217 -19.20 11.14 -14.21
C ALA A 217 -18.62 9.91 -14.95
N ASP A 218 -18.34 10.13 -16.22
CA ASP A 218 -18.29 9.15 -17.30
C ASP A 218 -16.86 8.59 -17.46
N VAL A 219 -16.58 7.45 -16.84
CA VAL A 219 -15.28 6.78 -16.97
C VAL A 219 -15.25 6.00 -18.29
N GLY A 220 -14.41 6.45 -19.22
CA GLY A 220 -14.22 5.79 -20.51
C GLY A 220 -13.82 4.32 -20.35
N ALA A 221 -14.43 3.46 -21.17
CA ALA A 221 -14.13 2.03 -21.19
C ALA A 221 -12.72 1.74 -21.75
N PRO A 222 -12.07 0.66 -21.28
CA PRO A 222 -10.67 0.36 -21.58
C PRO A 222 -10.40 -0.16 -23.01
N ASP A 223 -11.42 -0.34 -23.84
CA ASP A 223 -11.31 -1.10 -25.09
C ASP A 223 -10.41 -0.46 -26.15
N GLN A 224 -10.30 0.88 -26.22
CA GLN A 224 -9.45 1.55 -27.23
C GLN A 224 -7.99 1.78 -26.78
N ALA A 225 -7.70 1.75 -25.47
CA ALA A 225 -6.35 1.89 -24.94
C ALA A 225 -5.61 0.54 -24.80
N MET A 226 -6.36 -0.56 -24.74
CA MET A 226 -5.81 -1.90 -24.54
C MET A 226 -4.93 -2.36 -25.72
N GLU A 227 -5.31 -2.03 -26.96
CA GLU A 227 -4.61 -2.42 -28.20
C GLU A 227 -3.33 -1.61 -28.46
N SER A 228 -3.34 -0.31 -28.20
CA SER A 228 -2.22 0.60 -28.50
C SER A 228 -1.01 0.45 -27.57
N LEU A 229 -1.20 -0.16 -26.39
CA LEU A 229 -0.17 -0.36 -25.36
C LEU A 229 0.34 -1.80 -25.28
N LEU A 230 0.18 -2.60 -26.34
CA LEU A 230 0.75 -3.96 -26.45
C LEU A 230 2.26 -3.95 -26.76
N GLN A 231 2.91 -2.78 -26.81
CA GLN A 231 4.33 -2.61 -27.18
C GLN A 231 5.22 -2.05 -26.06
N ALA A 232 4.71 -1.92 -24.83
CA ALA A 232 5.55 -1.46 -23.71
C ALA A 232 6.54 -2.55 -23.28
N PRO A 233 7.82 -2.22 -23.05
CA PRO A 233 8.83 -3.19 -22.64
C PRO A 233 8.46 -3.81 -21.28
N SER A 234 8.62 -5.13 -21.18
CA SER A 234 8.52 -5.88 -19.92
C SER A 234 9.38 -5.22 -18.85
N GLN A 235 8.75 -4.76 -17.77
CA GLN A 235 9.46 -4.14 -16.65
C GLN A 235 10.51 -5.12 -16.09
N PRO A 236 11.69 -4.63 -15.66
CA PRO A 236 12.72 -5.47 -15.09
C PRO A 236 12.21 -6.22 -13.84
N ARG A 237 12.64 -7.47 -13.70
CA ARG A 237 12.43 -8.26 -12.48
C ARG A 237 13.13 -7.57 -11.31
N LEU A 238 12.35 -7.07 -10.35
CA LEU A 238 12.80 -6.83 -8.99
C LEU A 238 12.54 -8.12 -8.21
N ASP A 239 13.60 -8.70 -7.68
CA ASP A 239 13.52 -9.81 -6.74
C ASP A 239 13.16 -9.22 -5.36
N ILE A 240 11.87 -9.08 -5.06
CA ILE A 240 11.42 -8.61 -3.74
C ILE A 240 11.30 -9.84 -2.81
N PRO A 241 11.94 -9.84 -1.63
CA PRO A 241 11.80 -10.94 -0.67
C PRO A 241 10.35 -11.09 -0.22
N THR A 242 9.77 -12.29 -0.34
CA THR A 242 8.36 -12.53 0.01
C THR A 242 8.17 -13.02 1.46
N ASN A 243 9.26 -13.35 2.16
CA ASN A 243 9.23 -13.86 3.54
C ASN A 243 9.88 -12.85 4.51
N ILE A 244 9.33 -11.65 4.53
CA ILE A 244 9.75 -10.56 5.43
C ILE A 244 8.98 -10.72 6.74
N SER A 245 9.68 -10.64 7.88
CA SER A 245 9.05 -10.70 9.20
C SER A 245 8.16 -9.46 9.41
N PRO A 246 7.04 -9.56 10.15
CA PRO A 246 6.25 -8.38 10.39
C PRO A 246 7.04 -7.46 11.34
N PRO A 247 7.01 -6.14 11.13
CA PRO A 247 7.44 -5.22 12.16
C PRO A 247 6.59 -5.41 13.41
N SER A 248 7.20 -5.49 14.60
CA SER A 248 6.46 -5.57 15.87
C SER A 248 5.66 -4.29 16.16
N ALA A 249 4.54 -4.32 16.91
CA ALA A 249 3.89 -3.08 17.36
C ALA A 249 4.81 -2.21 18.23
N THR A 250 5.81 -2.81 18.88
CA THR A 250 6.88 -2.04 19.53
C THR A 250 7.62 -1.20 18.50
N LEU A 251 7.95 -1.74 17.33
CA LEU A 251 8.50 -0.98 16.21
C LEU A 251 7.54 0.13 15.77
N CYS A 252 6.24 -0.15 15.63
CA CYS A 252 5.22 0.84 15.27
C CYS A 252 5.16 1.99 16.29
N ALA A 253 5.26 1.70 17.58
CA ALA A 253 5.25 2.69 18.66
C ALA A 253 6.57 3.49 18.76
N HIS A 254 7.70 2.88 18.40
CA HIS A 254 9.02 3.53 18.35
C HIS A 254 9.27 4.26 17.04
N LEU A 255 8.49 3.92 16.01
CA LEU A 255 8.46 4.63 14.76
C LEU A 255 7.46 5.76 14.84
N ILE A 256 8.08 6.94 14.77
CA ILE A 256 7.53 8.18 14.26
C ILE A 256 6.72 9.00 15.26
N GLY A 257 7.38 9.95 15.92
CA GLY A 257 6.71 11.23 16.22
C GLY A 257 6.21 11.87 14.91
N PRO A 258 5.16 12.70 14.92
CA PRO A 258 4.26 12.94 13.79
C PRO A 258 4.94 12.96 12.40
N VAL A 259 4.55 12.04 11.51
CA VAL A 259 4.94 12.09 10.10
C VAL A 259 4.43 13.43 9.55
N SER A 260 5.29 14.20 8.88
CA SER A 260 4.82 15.44 8.26
C SER A 260 3.77 15.12 7.19
N THR A 261 2.73 15.94 7.08
CA THR A 261 1.65 15.76 6.09
C THR A 261 2.16 15.53 4.65
N PRO A 262 3.23 16.21 4.18
CA PRO A 262 3.80 15.94 2.85
C PRO A 262 4.37 14.52 2.71
N VAL A 263 5.07 14.01 3.74
CA VAL A 263 5.63 12.64 3.75
C VAL A 263 4.50 11.61 3.76
N ALA A 264 3.48 11.80 4.58
CA ALA A 264 2.31 10.92 4.62
C ALA A 264 1.60 10.87 3.25
N THR A 265 1.42 12.04 2.61
CA THR A 265 0.80 12.15 1.28
C THR A 265 1.57 11.36 0.23
N VAL A 266 2.90 11.52 0.18
CA VAL A 266 3.74 10.76 -0.76
C VAL A 266 3.73 9.27 -0.43
N ALA A 267 3.75 8.89 0.84
CA ALA A 267 3.67 7.50 1.27
C ALA A 267 2.35 6.84 0.83
N HIS A 268 1.20 7.52 0.98
CA HIS A 268 -0.08 7.02 0.45
C HIS A 268 -0.04 6.84 -1.05
N ARG A 269 0.60 7.76 -1.78
CA ARG A 269 0.73 7.63 -3.23
C ARG A 269 1.59 6.43 -3.62
N LEU A 270 2.67 6.17 -2.89
CA LEU A 270 3.51 4.99 -3.09
C LEU A 270 2.76 3.69 -2.77
N VAL A 271 1.91 3.67 -1.73
CA VAL A 271 1.01 2.54 -1.46
C VAL A 271 0.05 2.31 -2.61
N GLU A 272 -0.57 3.36 -3.17
CA GLU A 272 -1.45 3.22 -4.34
C GLU A 272 -0.68 2.67 -5.56
N LEU A 273 0.52 3.17 -5.82
CA LEU A 273 1.39 2.67 -6.89
C LEU A 273 1.78 1.21 -6.68
N SER A 274 1.93 0.75 -5.43
CA SER A 274 2.25 -0.65 -5.12
C SER A 274 1.15 -1.61 -5.59
N LEU A 275 -0.12 -1.17 -5.62
CA LEU A 275 -1.24 -2.00 -6.07
C LEU A 275 -1.12 -2.39 -7.56
N LEU A 276 -0.49 -1.53 -8.36
CA LEU A 276 -0.31 -1.73 -9.80
C LEU A 276 0.63 -2.91 -10.12
N ASP A 277 1.50 -3.28 -9.19
CA ASP A 277 2.52 -4.30 -9.37
C ASP A 277 2.24 -5.53 -8.48
N SER A 278 2.02 -6.68 -9.11
CA SER A 278 1.56 -7.90 -8.45
C SER A 278 2.56 -8.46 -7.43
N ARG A 279 3.82 -8.04 -7.51
CA ARG A 279 4.88 -8.44 -6.57
C ARG A 279 4.64 -7.89 -5.18
N PHE A 280 4.00 -6.72 -5.05
CA PHE A 280 3.64 -6.15 -3.76
C PHE A 280 2.40 -6.80 -3.17
N SER A 281 1.53 -7.39 -3.99
CA SER A 281 0.26 -7.97 -3.52
C SER A 281 0.45 -9.10 -2.52
N CYS A 282 1.53 -9.89 -2.62
CA CYS A 282 1.82 -10.98 -1.68
C CYS A 282 2.66 -10.53 -0.47
N LEU A 283 3.00 -9.25 -0.37
CA LEU A 283 3.71 -8.70 0.78
C LEU A 283 2.72 -8.36 1.88
N ARG A 284 3.21 -8.46 3.10
CA ARG A 284 2.54 -8.01 4.32
C ARG A 284 2.22 -6.52 4.23
N THR A 285 1.00 -6.14 4.59
CA THR A 285 0.54 -4.75 4.47
C THR A 285 1.31 -3.83 5.40
N SER A 286 1.77 -4.35 6.54
CA SER A 286 2.74 -3.69 7.41
C SER A 286 4.03 -3.34 6.70
N VAL A 287 4.69 -4.32 6.09
CA VAL A 287 5.95 -4.14 5.36
C VAL A 287 5.81 -3.08 4.26
N VAL A 288 4.71 -3.11 3.50
CA VAL A 288 4.46 -2.11 2.45
C VAL A 288 4.25 -0.70 3.04
N ALA A 289 3.52 -0.57 4.14
CA ALA A 289 3.28 0.72 4.79
C ALA A 289 4.59 1.35 5.31
N PHE A 290 5.41 0.58 6.04
CA PHE A 290 6.70 1.06 6.54
C PHE A 290 7.68 1.37 5.42
N ALA A 291 7.74 0.52 4.40
CA ALA A 291 8.57 0.77 3.22
C ALA A 291 8.13 2.03 2.47
N ALA A 292 6.83 2.33 2.40
CA ALA A 292 6.30 3.53 1.77
C ALA A 292 6.71 4.81 2.52
N VAL A 293 6.72 4.80 3.86
CA VAL A 293 7.22 5.94 4.64
C VAL A 293 8.71 6.16 4.41
N LEU A 294 9.52 5.10 4.45
CA LEU A 294 10.95 5.19 4.16
C LEU A 294 11.22 5.69 2.74
N ALA A 295 10.47 5.18 1.77
CA ALA A 295 10.59 5.59 0.39
C ALA A 295 10.17 7.06 0.19
N ALA A 296 9.13 7.51 0.88
CA ALA A 296 8.72 8.91 0.87
C ALA A 296 9.83 9.81 1.43
N ASP A 297 10.35 9.49 2.62
CA ASP A 297 11.48 10.21 3.23
C ASP A 297 12.70 10.24 2.27
N ALA A 298 13.02 9.13 1.62
CA ALA A 298 14.12 9.04 0.64
C ALA A 298 13.87 9.88 -0.64
N LEU A 299 12.63 10.00 -1.10
CA LEU A 299 12.30 10.90 -2.22
C LEU A 299 12.48 12.37 -1.82
N PHE A 300 12.12 12.73 -0.58
CA PHE A 300 12.38 14.06 -0.04
C PHE A 300 13.87 14.35 0.15
N GLN A 301 14.68 13.34 0.49
CA GLN A 301 16.15 13.45 0.53
C GLN A 301 16.73 13.88 -0.82
N GLN A 302 16.27 13.31 -1.93
CA GLN A 302 16.71 13.69 -3.28
C GLN A 302 16.37 15.15 -3.62
N SER A 303 15.34 15.71 -2.98
CA SER A 303 14.95 17.11 -3.10
C SER A 303 15.62 18.06 -2.10
N GLY A 304 16.46 17.56 -1.18
CA GLY A 304 17.20 18.36 -0.21
C GLY A 304 16.45 18.72 1.09
N ILE A 305 15.36 18.02 1.40
CA ILE A 305 14.54 18.26 2.60
C ILE A 305 14.77 17.08 3.56
N MET A 306 15.57 17.28 4.61
CA MET A 306 15.61 16.35 5.74
C MET A 306 15.61 17.10 7.07
N ASP A 307 14.73 16.67 7.96
CA ASP A 307 14.82 16.92 9.38
C ASP A 307 15.58 15.79 10.10
N GLU A 308 16.04 16.06 11.31
CA GLU A 308 16.76 15.10 12.16
C GLU A 308 15.89 13.84 12.45
N LEU A 309 14.57 14.02 12.49
CA LEU A 309 13.57 12.97 12.72
C LEU A 309 13.52 11.94 11.59
N SER A 310 13.62 12.35 10.32
CA SER A 310 13.65 11.43 9.17
C SER A 310 14.88 10.52 9.21
N THR A 311 16.04 11.05 9.64
CA THR A 311 17.27 10.25 9.82
C THR A 311 17.08 9.21 10.92
N GLN A 312 16.49 9.62 12.04
CA GLN A 312 16.22 8.73 13.17
C GLN A 312 15.24 7.60 12.79
N ARG A 313 14.17 7.91 12.04
CA ARG A 313 13.23 6.91 11.51
C ARG A 313 13.95 5.87 10.66
N TYR A 314 14.75 6.35 9.71
CA TYR A 314 15.49 5.49 8.78
C TYR A 314 16.40 4.51 9.52
N CYS A 315 17.24 5.01 10.43
CA CYS A 315 18.12 4.17 11.23
C CYS A 315 17.36 3.17 12.11
N THR A 316 16.20 3.56 12.64
CA THR A 316 15.37 2.69 13.48
C THR A 316 14.78 1.54 12.65
N ILE A 317 14.14 1.81 11.51
CA ILE A 317 13.54 0.75 10.68
C ILE A 317 14.59 -0.25 10.24
N LEU A 318 15.73 0.23 9.71
CA LEU A 318 16.78 -0.64 9.19
C LEU A 318 17.50 -1.45 10.27
N TYR A 319 17.57 -0.92 11.49
CA TYR A 319 18.14 -1.66 12.63
C TYR A 319 17.30 -2.89 12.97
N PHE A 320 15.98 -2.76 12.94
CA PHE A 320 15.08 -3.85 13.31
C PHE A 320 14.76 -4.80 12.15
N ASP A 321 14.59 -4.29 10.94
CA ASP A 321 14.41 -5.14 9.75
C ASP A 321 15.09 -4.51 8.51
N PRO A 322 16.28 -5.01 8.13
CA PRO A 322 17.00 -4.49 6.97
C PRO A 322 16.31 -4.85 5.65
N THR A 323 15.43 -5.86 5.61
CA THR A 323 14.77 -6.30 4.36
C THR A 323 13.68 -5.33 3.88
N ILE A 324 13.17 -4.47 4.78
CA ILE A 324 12.27 -3.38 4.42
C ILE A 324 12.96 -2.38 3.48
N SER A 325 14.30 -2.26 3.55
CA SER A 325 15.09 -1.43 2.64
C SER A 325 14.87 -1.81 1.17
N ASP A 326 14.83 -3.10 0.86
CA ASP A 326 14.70 -3.57 -0.53
C ASP A 326 13.32 -3.21 -1.10
N VAL A 327 12.27 -3.34 -0.28
CA VAL A 327 10.90 -2.93 -0.61
C VAL A 327 10.82 -1.41 -0.76
N ALA A 328 11.47 -0.65 0.13
CA ALA A 328 11.51 0.81 0.03
C ALA A 328 12.22 1.27 -1.25
N GLN A 329 13.36 0.66 -1.61
CA GLN A 329 14.06 0.95 -2.87
C GLN A 329 13.22 0.58 -4.10
N ALA A 330 12.44 -0.51 -4.04
CA ALA A 330 11.48 -0.86 -5.07
C ALA A 330 10.42 0.25 -5.24
N LEU A 331 9.86 0.75 -4.14
CA LEU A 331 8.90 1.84 -4.13
C LEU A 331 9.49 3.17 -4.60
N VAL A 332 10.73 3.52 -4.23
CA VAL A 332 11.43 4.71 -4.74
C VAL A 332 11.59 4.64 -6.27
N ARG A 333 12.00 3.48 -6.80
CA ARG A 333 12.09 3.28 -8.26
C ARG A 333 10.74 3.44 -8.95
N ALA A 334 9.68 2.89 -8.38
CA ALA A 334 8.32 3.09 -8.87
C ALA A 334 7.94 4.58 -8.82
N GLY A 335 8.10 5.25 -7.68
CA GLY A 335 7.78 6.67 -7.51
C GLY A 335 8.49 7.58 -8.51
N ASN A 336 9.79 7.35 -8.75
CA ASN A 336 10.58 8.09 -9.73
C ASN A 336 10.05 7.89 -11.17
N ALA A 337 9.64 6.67 -11.53
CA ALA A 337 9.04 6.41 -12.84
C ALA A 337 7.71 7.17 -13.06
N PHE A 338 7.02 7.52 -11.97
CA PHE A 338 5.79 8.31 -11.98
C PHE A 338 6.00 9.80 -11.62
N GLY A 339 7.25 10.27 -11.52
CA GLY A 339 7.57 11.69 -11.32
C GLY A 339 7.40 12.23 -9.89
N LEU A 340 7.35 11.37 -8.87
CA LEU A 340 7.39 11.78 -7.46
C LEU A 340 8.82 12.17 -7.04
N PRO A 341 9.04 13.16 -6.14
CA PRO A 341 8.06 14.02 -5.45
C PRO A 341 7.74 15.33 -6.21
N ALA A 342 8.26 15.51 -7.43
CA ALA A 342 8.21 16.77 -8.17
C ALA A 342 6.79 17.31 -8.43
N THR A 343 5.77 16.46 -8.36
CA THR A 343 4.35 16.81 -8.53
C THR A 343 3.57 16.97 -7.21
N ALA A 344 4.18 16.77 -6.04
CA ALA A 344 3.47 16.71 -4.75
C ALA A 344 3.08 18.10 -4.18
N PHE A 345 3.39 19.20 -4.86
CA PHE A 345 3.15 20.58 -4.39
C PHE A 345 2.47 21.51 -5.43
N GLN A 346 1.74 20.97 -6.42
CA GLN A 346 0.90 21.79 -7.30
C GLN A 346 -0.59 21.58 -7.04
#